data_AF-A0A923S682-F1
#
_entry.id   AF-A0A923S682-F1
#
_cell.length_a   1.000
_cell.length_b   1.000
_cell.length_c   1.000
_cell.angle_alpha   90.00
_cell.angle_beta   90.00
_cell.angle_gamma   90.00
#
_symmetry.space_group_name_H-M   'P 1'
#
loop_
_entity.id
_entity.type
_entity.pdbx_description
1 polymer ?
#
loop_
_entity_poly.entity_id
_entity_poly.type
_entity_poly.pdbx_seq_one_letter_code
_entity_poly.pdbx_strand_id
1 'polypeptide(L)'
;MNRENRRALKKKLRDKGSRTLAAGVLESLGNEIDKKIHDGDLVALNVDQITARKDYPHMQEEYRQFVESSRDKVFVAHPHRERPDGFSALIELEGVETWLFWYGDLIQVENIQTEEGE
;
A
#
# COMPACT_ATOMS: atom_id res chain seq x y z
N MET A 1 42.00 -8.71 -6.40
CA MET A 1 41.13 -8.99 -5.23
C MET A 1 41.83 -10.00 -4.33
N ASN A 2 42.28 -9.58 -3.14
CA ASN A 2 43.18 -10.38 -2.28
C ASN A 2 42.42 -11.46 -1.47
N ARG A 3 43.09 -12.56 -1.09
CA ARG A 3 42.48 -13.74 -0.42
C ARG A 3 41.80 -13.38 0.91
N GLU A 4 42.32 -12.38 1.61
CA GLU A 4 41.71 -11.82 2.83
C GLU A 4 40.38 -11.11 2.56
N ASN A 5 40.27 -10.35 1.46
CA ASN A 5 39.02 -9.66 1.09
C ASN A 5 37.91 -10.66 0.76
N ARG A 6 38.24 -11.81 0.16
CA ARG A 6 37.29 -12.92 -0.05
C ARG A 6 36.83 -13.57 1.26
N ARG A 7 37.72 -13.69 2.27
CA ARG A 7 37.39 -14.24 3.58
C ARG A 7 36.54 -13.27 4.41
N ALA A 8 36.87 -11.98 4.40
CA ALA A 8 36.10 -10.94 5.08
C ALA A 8 34.68 -10.81 4.49
N LEU A 9 34.56 -10.84 3.15
CA LEU A 9 33.26 -10.83 2.47
C LEU A 9 32.43 -12.08 2.81
N LYS A 10 33.05 -13.27 2.80
CA LYS A 10 32.38 -14.52 3.22
C LYS A 10 31.96 -14.50 4.69
N LYS A 11 32.73 -13.87 5.58
CA LYS A 11 32.39 -13.73 7.01
C LYS A 11 31.21 -12.78 7.21
N LYS A 12 31.17 -11.64 6.51
CA LYS A 12 30.05 -10.70 6.52
C LYS A 12 28.74 -11.31 5.96
N LEU A 13 28.84 -12.12 4.90
CA LEU A 13 27.69 -12.84 4.32
C LEU A 13 27.20 -14.03 5.17
N ARG A 14 28.01 -14.50 6.13
CA ARG A 14 27.68 -15.58 7.07
C ARG A 14 27.03 -15.09 8.35
N ASP A 15 26.94 -13.78 8.53
CA ASP A 15 26.40 -13.20 9.75
C ASP A 15 24.89 -13.40 9.75
N LYS A 16 24.43 -14.35 10.57
CA LYS A 16 23.01 -14.73 10.66
C LYS A 16 22.14 -13.52 11.01
N GLY A 17 22.65 -12.58 11.80
CA GLY A 17 21.94 -11.35 12.19
C GLY A 17 21.50 -10.50 11.00
N SER A 18 22.36 -10.28 10.01
CA SER A 18 22.01 -9.50 8.81
C SER A 18 21.00 -10.21 7.91
N ARG A 19 21.02 -11.55 7.89
CA ARG A 19 20.03 -12.36 7.14
C ARG A 19 18.68 -12.38 7.85
N THR A 20 18.66 -12.45 9.18
CA THR A 20 17.44 -12.37 9.98
C THR A 20 16.82 -10.97 9.90
N LEU A 21 17.63 -9.91 9.91
CA LEU A 21 17.15 -8.54 9.69
C LEU A 21 16.58 -8.38 8.28
N ALA A 22 17.28 -8.86 7.25
CA ALA A 22 16.76 -8.83 5.88
C ALA A 22 15.48 -9.68 5.72
N ALA A 23 15.42 -10.83 6.39
CA ALA A 23 14.22 -11.67 6.41
C ALA A 23 13.05 -10.97 7.12
N GLY A 24 13.29 -10.34 8.26
CA GLY A 24 12.26 -9.57 8.98
C GLY A 24 11.76 -8.37 8.19
N VAL A 25 12.64 -7.68 7.46
CA VAL A 25 12.24 -6.60 6.53
C VAL A 25 11.42 -7.14 5.35
N LEU A 26 11.78 -8.31 4.81
CA LEU A 26 11.02 -8.94 3.73
C LEU A 26 9.68 -9.50 4.20
N GLU A 27 9.62 -10.02 5.44
CA GLU A 27 8.40 -10.52 6.08
C GLU A 27 7.46 -9.37 6.44
N SER A 28 7.97 -8.24 6.94
CA SER A 28 7.15 -7.04 7.15
C SER A 28 6.58 -6.49 5.84
N LEU A 29 7.38 -6.50 4.77
CA LEU A 29 6.91 -6.14 3.42
C LEU A 29 5.89 -7.16 2.87
N GLY A 30 6.04 -8.44 3.19
CA GLY A 30 5.08 -9.49 2.86
C GLY A 30 3.75 -9.33 3.59
N ASN A 31 3.78 -8.98 4.87
CA ASN A 31 2.57 -8.71 5.66
C ASN A 31 1.86 -7.41 5.24
N GLU A 32 2.58 -6.41 4.72
CA GLU A 32 1.95 -5.24 4.07
C GLU A 32 1.21 -5.63 2.79
N ILE A 33 1.68 -6.65 2.06
CA ILE A 33 1.00 -7.19 0.87
C ILE A 33 -0.26 -7.99 1.24
N ASP A 34 -0.34 -8.52 2.46
CA ASP A 34 -1.51 -9.25 2.97
C ASP A 34 -2.68 -8.32 3.38
N LYS A 35 -2.49 -6.99 3.35
CA LYS A 35 -3.59 -6.00 3.40
C LYS A 35 -4.26 -5.87 2.03
N LYS A 36 -4.82 -6.99 1.60
CA LYS A 36 -5.57 -7.09 0.37
C LYS A 36 -6.92 -6.39 0.54
N ILE A 37 -7.18 -5.40 -0.30
CA ILE A 37 -8.48 -4.73 -0.40
C ILE A 37 -9.41 -5.66 -1.16
N HIS A 38 -10.53 -6.03 -0.55
CA HIS A 38 -11.58 -6.84 -1.14
C HIS A 38 -12.72 -5.97 -1.64
N ASP A 39 -13.55 -6.58 -2.49
CA ASP A 39 -14.80 -5.98 -2.94
C ASP A 39 -15.71 -5.63 -1.75
N GLY A 40 -16.15 -4.38 -1.68
CA GLY A 40 -17.01 -3.87 -0.61
C GLY A 40 -16.27 -3.30 0.61
N ASP A 41 -14.93 -3.34 0.64
CA ASP A 41 -14.16 -2.78 1.74
C ASP A 41 -14.28 -1.25 1.81
N LEU A 42 -14.35 -0.72 3.04
CA LEU A 42 -14.30 0.71 3.29
C LEU A 42 -12.85 1.19 3.26
N VAL A 43 -12.57 2.18 2.42
CA VAL A 43 -11.23 2.74 2.22
C VAL A 43 -11.25 4.26 2.22
N ALA A 44 -10.16 4.85 2.67
CA ALA A 44 -9.88 6.28 2.53
C ALA A 44 -8.66 6.48 1.62
N LEU A 45 -8.62 7.60 0.91
CA LEU A 45 -7.45 7.96 0.11
C LEU A 45 -6.31 8.42 1.01
N ASN A 46 -5.11 7.87 0.81
CA ASN A 46 -3.90 8.38 1.44
C ASN A 46 -3.43 9.66 0.74
N VAL A 47 -4.14 10.77 1.00
CA VAL A 47 -3.87 12.07 0.37
C VAL A 47 -2.42 12.50 0.56
N ASP A 48 -1.85 12.29 1.75
CA ASP A 48 -0.47 12.68 2.04
C ASP A 48 0.54 11.89 1.20
N GLN A 49 0.33 10.59 1.02
CA GLN A 49 1.19 9.76 0.18
C GLN A 49 1.04 10.11 -1.31
N ILE A 50 -0.19 10.30 -1.79
CA ILE A 50 -0.46 10.64 -3.20
C ILE A 50 0.18 12.00 -3.54
N THR A 51 -0.04 13.01 -2.70
CA THR A 51 0.47 14.38 -2.90
C THR A 51 1.98 14.49 -2.76
N ALA A 52 2.62 13.60 -1.98
CA ALA A 52 4.08 13.56 -1.85
C ALA A 52 4.80 13.01 -3.09
N ARG A 53 4.09 12.44 -4.06
CA ARG A 53 4.70 11.89 -5.28
C ARG A 53 5.22 12.99 -6.19
N LYS A 54 6.37 12.73 -6.83
CA LYS A 54 7.05 13.71 -7.70
C LYS A 54 6.22 14.10 -8.93
N ASP A 55 5.37 13.20 -9.40
CA ASP A 55 4.53 13.35 -10.58
C ASP A 55 3.15 13.96 -10.27
N TYR A 56 2.73 14.01 -9.01
CA TYR A 56 1.43 14.56 -8.60
C TYR A 56 1.17 15.99 -9.12
N PRO A 57 2.14 16.94 -9.09
CA PRO A 57 1.92 18.28 -9.64
C PRO A 57 1.64 18.32 -11.15
N HIS A 58 1.99 17.26 -11.89
CA HIS A 58 1.77 17.16 -13.34
C HIS A 58 0.48 16.41 -13.71
N MET A 59 -0.28 15.93 -12.72
CA MET A 59 -1.57 15.29 -12.93
C MET A 59 -2.66 16.32 -13.31
N GLN A 60 -3.77 15.82 -13.85
CA GLN A 60 -4.93 16.63 -14.24
C GLN A 60 -5.46 17.41 -13.02
N GLU A 61 -5.93 18.63 -13.26
CA GLU A 61 -6.36 19.51 -12.18
C GLU A 61 -7.55 18.93 -11.42
N GLU A 62 -8.50 18.35 -12.14
CA GLU A 62 -9.70 17.70 -11.62
C GLU A 62 -9.34 16.53 -10.69
N TYR A 63 -8.33 15.75 -11.05
CA TYR A 63 -7.83 14.66 -10.21
C TYR A 63 -7.24 15.19 -8.91
N ARG A 64 -6.42 16.25 -8.98
CA ARG A 64 -5.80 16.83 -7.77
C ARG A 64 -6.84 17.42 -6.83
N GLN A 65 -7.82 18.16 -7.38
CA GLN A 65 -8.94 18.70 -6.60
C GLN A 65 -9.77 17.59 -5.95
N PHE A 66 -10.01 16.49 -6.68
CA PHE A 66 -10.69 15.31 -6.13
C PHE A 66 -9.91 14.70 -4.95
N VAL A 67 -8.61 14.46 -5.12
CA VAL A 67 -7.74 13.88 -4.07
C VAL A 67 -7.72 14.77 -2.83
N GLU A 68 -7.50 16.07 -2.99
CA GLU A 68 -7.44 17.03 -1.88
C GLU A 68 -8.78 17.17 -1.15
N SER A 69 -9.90 17.14 -1.89
CA SER A 69 -11.26 17.22 -1.30
C SER A 69 -11.76 15.90 -0.69
N SER A 70 -11.00 14.82 -0.82
CA SER A 70 -11.38 13.48 -0.36
C SER A 70 -10.65 13.04 0.92
N ARG A 71 -9.91 13.95 1.55
CA ARG A 71 -9.10 13.67 2.76
C ARG A 71 -9.89 13.06 3.92
N ASP A 72 -11.12 13.51 4.11
CA ASP A 72 -12.01 13.05 5.19
C ASP A 72 -13.18 12.18 4.66
N LYS A 73 -13.05 11.68 3.43
CA LYS A 73 -14.09 10.85 2.80
C LYS A 73 -13.69 9.37 2.83
N VAL A 74 -14.68 8.54 3.12
CA VAL A 74 -14.59 7.09 3.02
C VAL A 74 -15.36 6.66 1.78
N PHE A 75 -14.79 5.72 1.05
CA PHE A 75 -15.35 5.14 -0.16
C PHE A 75 -15.47 3.63 -0.01
N VAL A 76 -16.36 3.03 -0.78
CA VAL A 76 -16.41 1.59 -0.96
C VAL A 76 -15.47 1.22 -2.10
N ALA A 77 -14.58 0.26 -1.86
CA ALA A 77 -13.61 -0.22 -2.82
C ALA A 77 -14.14 -1.39 -3.65
N HIS A 78 -13.87 -1.35 -4.95
CA HIS A 78 -14.16 -2.43 -5.89
C HIS A 78 -12.88 -2.78 -6.67
N PRO A 79 -12.27 -3.95 -6.45
CA PRO A 79 -11.08 -4.37 -7.17
C PRO A 79 -11.29 -4.44 -8.70
N HIS A 80 -10.51 -3.66 -9.45
CA HIS A 80 -10.58 -3.68 -10.91
C HIS A 80 -9.84 -4.90 -11.46
N ARG A 81 -10.58 -5.88 -12.01
CA ARG A 81 -10.04 -7.14 -12.55
C ARG A 81 -9.25 -7.95 -11.52
N GLU A 82 -9.98 -8.63 -10.64
CA GLU A 82 -9.39 -9.58 -9.71
C GLU A 82 -8.63 -10.70 -10.42
N ARG A 83 -7.44 -10.99 -9.91
CA ARG A 83 -6.71 -12.22 -10.23
C ARG A 83 -7.39 -13.43 -9.58
N PRO A 84 -7.03 -14.67 -9.96
CA PRO A 84 -7.60 -15.87 -9.34
C PRO A 84 -7.35 -16.00 -7.82
N ASP A 85 -6.36 -15.30 -7.28
CA ASP A 85 -6.09 -15.16 -5.84
C ASP A 85 -6.95 -14.06 -5.18
N GLY A 86 -7.83 -13.43 -5.96
CA GLY A 86 -8.71 -12.31 -5.62
C GLY A 86 -8.00 -10.95 -5.51
N PHE A 87 -6.69 -10.85 -5.81
CA PHE A 87 -5.95 -9.59 -5.65
C PHE A 87 -6.11 -8.72 -6.90
N SER A 88 -6.31 -7.42 -6.69
CA SER A 88 -6.07 -6.42 -7.72
C SER A 88 -5.16 -5.30 -7.23
N ALA A 89 -4.27 -4.87 -8.13
CA ALA A 89 -3.43 -3.70 -7.90
C ALA A 89 -4.19 -2.38 -8.11
N LEU A 90 -5.30 -2.43 -8.85
CA LEU A 90 -6.12 -1.27 -9.19
C LEU A 90 -7.50 -1.41 -8.56
N ILE A 91 -7.99 -0.33 -7.97
CA ILE A 91 -9.23 -0.28 -7.22
C ILE A 91 -10.09 0.86 -7.79
N GLU A 92 -11.35 0.55 -8.07
CA GLU A 92 -12.42 1.50 -8.35
C GLU A 92 -13.05 1.93 -7.02
N LEU A 93 -13.44 3.20 -6.92
CA LEU A 93 -14.17 3.71 -5.76
C LEU A 93 -15.63 3.93 -6.15
N GLU A 94 -16.56 3.46 -5.32
CA GLU A 94 -18.00 3.64 -5.56
C GLU A 94 -18.34 5.13 -5.71
N GLY A 95 -19.09 5.46 -6.77
CA GLY A 95 -19.45 6.84 -7.11
C GLY A 95 -18.32 7.66 -7.77
N VAL A 96 -17.15 7.06 -8.02
CA VAL A 96 -16.00 7.69 -8.67
C VAL A 96 -15.53 6.86 -9.85
N GLU A 97 -16.38 6.77 -10.87
CA GLU A 97 -16.13 5.97 -12.09
C GLU A 97 -15.01 6.55 -12.99
N THR A 98 -14.56 7.77 -12.71
CA THR A 98 -13.58 8.49 -13.55
C THR A 98 -12.14 8.04 -13.30
N TRP A 99 -11.83 7.50 -12.11
CA TRP A 99 -10.44 7.28 -11.68
C TRP A 99 -10.22 5.86 -11.14
N LEU A 100 -9.05 5.31 -11.44
CA LEU A 100 -8.54 4.07 -10.85
C LEU A 100 -7.42 4.40 -9.88
N PHE A 101 -7.45 3.78 -8.71
CA PHE A 101 -6.46 3.99 -7.66
C PHE A 101 -5.59 2.76 -7.47
N TRP A 102 -4.31 2.97 -7.18
CA TRP A 102 -3.44 1.88 -6.78
C TRP A 102 -3.79 1.45 -5.35
N TYR A 103 -3.80 0.15 -5.06
CA TYR A 103 -4.17 -0.35 -3.72
C TYR A 103 -3.35 0.28 -2.58
N GLY A 104 -2.06 0.59 -2.82
CA GLY A 104 -1.20 1.23 -1.84
C GLY A 104 -1.39 2.74 -1.69
N ASP A 105 -2.30 3.35 -2.46
CA ASP A 105 -2.79 4.72 -2.26
C ASP A 105 -4.03 4.78 -1.37
N LEU A 106 -4.51 3.62 -0.93
CA LEU A 106 -5.72 3.47 -0.13
C LEU A 106 -5.36 2.95 1.25
N ILE A 107 -6.08 3.46 2.25
CA ILE A 107 -6.00 3.02 3.64
C ILE A 107 -7.33 2.35 3.94
N GLN A 108 -7.31 1.07 4.25
CA GLN A 108 -8.50 0.37 4.72
C GLN A 108 -8.94 0.98 6.05
N VAL A 109 -10.19 1.40 6.11
CA VAL A 109 -10.83 1.88 7.32
C VAL A 109 -11.53 0.68 7.92
N GLU A 110 -10.86 -0.01 8.84
CA GLU A 110 -11.57 -0.97 9.68
C GLU A 110 -12.70 -0.21 10.37
N ASN A 111 -13.93 -0.71 10.21
CA ASN A 111 -15.07 -0.20 10.96
C ASN A 111 -14.73 -0.47 12.43
N ILE A 112 -14.18 0.52 13.13
CA ILE A 112 -14.12 0.51 14.58
C ILE A 112 -15.59 0.47 14.99
N GLN A 113 -16.08 -0.73 15.29
CA GLN A 113 -17.32 -0.91 16.01
C GLN A 113 -17.18 -0.05 17.26
N THR A 114 -17.78 1.13 17.22
CA THR A 114 -17.96 1.92 18.42
C THR A 114 -18.93 1.11 19.26
N GLU A 115 -18.45 0.73 20.43
CA GLU A 115 -19.16 0.00 21.46
C GLU A 115 -20.58 0.59 21.69
N GLU A 116 -21.61 -0.20 21.48
CA GLU A 116 -22.88 -0.09 22.21
C GLU A 116 -22.79 -1.21 23.27
N GLY A 117 -22.60 -0.95 24.56
CA GLY A 117 -23.39 -0.05 25.40
C GLY A 117 -24.39 -0.90 26.18
N GLU A 118 -24.01 -1.37 27.38
CA GLU A 118 -24.93 -1.66 28.49
C GLU A 118 -24.18 -1.59 29.84
#